data_AF-A0A8K0P555-F1
#
_entry.id   AF-A0A8K0P555-F1
#
_cell.length_a   1.000
_cell.length_b   1.000
_cell.length_c   1.000
_cell.angle_alpha   90.00
_cell.angle_beta   90.00
_cell.angle_gamma   90.00
#
_symmetry.space_group_name_H-M   'P 1'
#
loop_
_entity.id
_entity.type
_entity.pdbx_description
1 polymer ?
#
loop_
_entity_poly.entity_id
_entity_poly.type
_entity_poly.pdbx_seq_one_letter_code
_entity_poly.pdbx_strand_id
1 'polypeptide(L)'
;MFEQNCHCAALLLCKVKLVHRKRVEERRAHRHGRHNRRKCTACPPGWGVMYPCNATADTICEECGSGTYSPHHSAVDGCWVCSQCGWGLFKSHPCTPEADTTCDSCLTARPRPLGEDFDRKCLFGRRPPDLPPPPPLPGGGQAVAHRRAINDTSADNEDRGAGKNDMLTDKEGSYYGI
;
A
#
# COMPACT_ATOMS: atom_id res chain seq x y z
N MET A 1 -51.05 56.70 24.63
CA MET A 1 -49.61 57.04 24.75
C MET A 1 -48.67 55.84 24.83
N PHE A 2 -49.13 54.58 24.94
CA PHE A 2 -48.24 53.40 25.01
C PHE A 2 -47.83 52.79 23.66
N GLU A 3 -48.61 52.98 22.59
CA GLU A 3 -48.30 52.39 21.27
C GLU A 3 -47.12 53.05 20.53
N GLN A 4 -46.94 54.36 20.66
CA GLN A 4 -45.83 55.08 19.99
C GLN A 4 -44.46 54.60 20.50
N ASN A 5 -44.38 54.31 21.80
CA ASN A 5 -43.14 53.87 22.45
C ASN A 5 -42.78 52.43 22.07
N CYS A 6 -43.78 51.57 21.87
CA CYS A 6 -43.58 50.20 21.40
C CYS A 6 -43.07 50.17 19.94
N HIS A 7 -43.60 51.05 19.07
CA HIS A 7 -43.13 51.20 17.70
C HIS A 7 -41.68 51.73 17.61
N CYS A 8 -41.33 52.75 18.41
CA CYS A 8 -39.95 53.26 18.45
C CYS A 8 -38.97 52.20 18.98
N ALA A 9 -39.33 51.46 20.03
CA ALA A 9 -38.50 50.38 20.57
C ALA A 9 -38.31 49.23 19.55
N ALA A 10 -39.37 48.82 18.84
CA ALA A 10 -39.29 47.80 17.80
C ALA A 10 -38.37 48.20 16.64
N LEU A 11 -38.43 49.48 16.20
CA LEU A 11 -37.55 50.00 15.15
C LEU A 11 -36.08 50.06 15.58
N LEU A 12 -35.79 50.46 16.82
CA LEU A 12 -34.43 50.47 17.36
C LEU A 12 -33.86 49.05 17.47
N LEU A 13 -34.64 48.10 18.00
CA LEU A 13 -34.23 46.70 18.08
C LEU A 13 -34.00 46.07 16.69
N CYS A 14 -34.84 46.42 15.70
CA CYS A 14 -34.66 45.97 14.32
C CYS A 14 -33.36 46.52 13.71
N LYS A 15 -33.07 47.82 13.90
CA LYS A 15 -31.81 48.44 13.46
C LYS A 15 -30.60 47.82 14.15
N VAL A 16 -30.66 47.60 15.46
CA VAL A 16 -29.58 46.95 16.23
C VAL A 16 -29.35 45.53 15.74
N LYS A 17 -30.42 44.73 15.55
CA LYS A 17 -30.33 43.36 14.99
C LYS A 17 -29.78 43.36 13.57
N LEU A 18 -30.15 44.32 12.72
CA LEU A 18 -29.65 44.45 11.35
C LEU A 18 -28.15 44.81 11.34
N VAL A 19 -27.72 45.76 12.18
CA VAL A 19 -26.31 46.13 12.35
C VAL A 19 -25.51 44.95 12.91
N HIS A 20 -26.07 44.21 13.88
CA HIS A 20 -25.42 43.04 14.44
C HIS A 20 -25.33 41.90 13.41
N ARG A 21 -26.37 41.69 12.58
CA ARG A 21 -26.37 40.71 11.48
C ARG A 21 -25.33 41.08 10.42
N LYS A 22 -25.26 42.35 10.00
CA LYS A 22 -24.22 42.84 9.08
C LYS A 22 -22.80 42.67 9.66
N ARG A 23 -22.57 43.04 10.93
CA ARG A 23 -21.27 42.82 11.62
C ARG A 23 -20.92 41.35 11.83
N VAL A 24 -21.91 40.45 11.87
CA VAL A 24 -21.70 38.99 11.94
C VAL A 24 -21.42 38.44 10.54
N GLU A 25 -22.06 38.94 9.49
CA GLU A 25 -21.80 38.59 8.09
C GLU A 25 -20.38 39.05 7.66
N GLU A 26 -19.97 40.26 8.00
CA GLU A 26 -18.60 40.77 7.76
C GLU A 26 -17.54 39.96 8.52
N ARG A 27 -17.81 39.57 9.78
CA ARG A 27 -16.91 38.69 10.56
C ARG A 27 -16.89 37.24 10.07
N ARG A 28 -17.95 36.76 9.41
CA ARG A 28 -17.99 35.45 8.75
C ARG A 28 -17.18 35.44 7.45
N ALA A 29 -17.10 36.56 6.74
CA ALA A 29 -16.25 36.70 5.55
C ALA A 29 -14.74 36.61 5.86
N HIS A 30 -14.33 36.94 7.09
CA HIS A 30 -12.92 36.86 7.50
C HIS A 30 -12.45 35.47 7.96
N ARG A 31 -13.35 34.47 8.06
CA ARG A 31 -12.97 33.15 8.60
C ARG A 31 -12.63 32.10 7.54
N HIS A 32 -12.50 32.51 6.27
CA HIS A 32 -11.96 31.68 5.20
C HIS A 32 -11.00 32.46 4.29
N GLY A 33 -10.19 33.34 4.89
CA GLY A 33 -8.90 33.70 4.30
C GLY A 33 -8.04 32.43 4.25
N ARG A 34 -8.26 31.62 3.20
CA ARG A 34 -7.48 30.44 2.85
C ARG A 34 -6.03 30.88 2.86
N HIS A 35 -5.33 30.56 3.95
CA HIS A 35 -3.88 30.64 4.01
C HIS A 35 -3.38 30.10 2.69
N ASN A 36 -2.69 30.94 1.90
CA ASN A 36 -2.05 30.52 0.68
C ASN A 36 -0.82 29.66 1.02
N ARG A 37 -1.02 28.59 1.81
CA ARG A 37 -0.22 27.40 1.67
C ARG A 37 -0.53 26.93 0.27
N ARG A 38 0.37 27.21 -0.67
CA ARG A 38 0.34 26.57 -1.98
C ARG A 38 0.17 25.08 -1.69
N LYS A 39 -0.98 24.53 -2.09
CA LYS A 39 -1.23 23.11 -1.95
C LYS A 39 -0.38 22.46 -3.03
N CYS A 40 0.49 21.54 -2.62
CA CYS A 40 1.27 20.76 -3.58
C CYS A 40 0.32 20.03 -4.51
N THR A 41 0.59 20.07 -5.81
CA THR A 41 -0.16 19.28 -6.78
C THR A 41 0.16 17.80 -6.55
N ALA A 42 -0.87 16.97 -6.52
CA ALA A 42 -0.70 15.54 -6.38
C ALA A 42 -0.51 14.90 -7.76
N CYS A 43 0.43 13.97 -7.86
CA CYS A 43 0.59 13.11 -9.02
C CYS A 43 -0.62 12.17 -9.12
N PRO A 44 -1.16 11.95 -10.33
CA PRO A 44 -2.29 11.04 -10.54
C PRO A 44 -1.85 9.56 -10.42
N PRO A 45 -2.80 8.61 -10.33
CA PRO A 45 -2.48 7.18 -10.46
C PRO A 45 -1.72 6.89 -11.76
N GLY A 46 -0.78 5.96 -11.72
CA GLY A 46 0.17 5.75 -12.82
C GLY A 46 1.42 6.63 -12.73
N TRP A 47 1.41 7.65 -11.87
CA TRP A 47 2.50 8.60 -11.72
C TRP A 47 2.94 8.70 -10.26
N GLY A 48 4.26 8.73 -10.05
CA GLY A 48 4.89 8.91 -8.76
C GLY A 48 5.59 10.26 -8.65
N VAL A 49 5.83 10.71 -7.41
CA VAL A 49 6.64 11.91 -7.15
C VAL A 49 8.11 11.65 -7.44
N MET A 50 8.66 12.38 -8.41
CA MET A 50 10.10 12.43 -8.68
C MET A 50 10.78 13.50 -7.83
N TYR A 51 10.17 14.69 -7.73
CA TYR A 51 10.61 15.75 -6.82
C TYR A 51 9.45 16.28 -5.99
N PRO A 52 9.59 16.30 -4.65
CA PRO A 52 8.56 16.84 -3.79
C PRO A 52 8.43 18.35 -3.97
N CYS A 53 7.24 18.88 -3.73
CA CYS A 53 7.00 20.30 -3.68
C CYS A 53 7.87 20.98 -2.60
N ASN A 54 8.20 22.26 -2.83
CA ASN A 54 8.88 23.10 -1.86
C ASN A 54 8.25 24.50 -1.82
N ALA A 55 8.88 25.46 -1.14
CA ALA A 55 8.35 26.81 -1.00
C ALA A 55 8.20 27.56 -2.35
N THR A 56 9.01 27.19 -3.35
CA THR A 56 9.14 27.90 -4.63
C THR A 56 8.69 27.09 -5.85
N ALA A 57 8.70 25.76 -5.75
CA ALA A 57 8.39 24.83 -6.84
C ALA A 57 7.30 23.84 -6.42
N ASP A 58 6.47 23.44 -7.38
CA ASP A 58 5.44 22.43 -7.18
C ASP A 58 6.02 21.02 -7.33
N THR A 59 5.22 20.01 -7.00
CA THR A 59 5.58 18.59 -7.19
C THR A 59 5.88 18.29 -8.66
N ILE A 60 6.95 17.54 -8.92
CA ILE A 60 7.26 17.01 -10.25
C ILE A 60 6.98 15.52 -10.25
N CYS A 61 6.16 15.07 -11.19
CA CYS A 61 5.72 13.70 -11.32
C CYS A 61 6.47 12.98 -12.45
N GLU A 62 6.68 11.68 -12.29
CA GLU A 62 7.18 10.77 -13.34
C GLU A 62 6.20 9.61 -13.52
N GLU A 63 6.18 9.05 -14.73
CA GLU A 63 5.37 7.87 -15.04
C GLU A 63 6.00 6.62 -14.41
N CYS A 64 5.18 5.76 -13.81
CA CYS A 64 5.67 4.51 -13.23
C CYS A 64 6.09 3.54 -14.33
N GLY A 65 7.39 3.22 -14.35
CA GLY A 65 7.99 2.28 -15.29
C GLY A 65 7.59 0.83 -15.05
N SER A 66 8.11 -0.07 -15.89
CA SER A 66 7.83 -1.50 -15.75
C SER A 66 8.27 -2.04 -14.39
N GLY A 67 7.35 -2.69 -13.68
CA GLY A 67 7.61 -3.25 -12.36
C GLY A 67 7.39 -2.27 -11.20
N THR A 68 6.83 -1.07 -11.46
CA THR A 68 6.36 -0.16 -10.43
C THR A 68 4.93 0.32 -10.67
N TYR A 69 4.28 0.83 -9.62
CA TYR A 69 2.90 1.33 -9.68
C TYR A 69 2.64 2.45 -8.67
N SER A 70 1.59 3.23 -8.90
CA SER A 70 1.06 4.27 -8.02
C SER A 70 -0.47 4.25 -8.10
N PRO A 71 -1.19 3.81 -7.05
CA PRO A 71 -2.63 3.57 -7.14
C PRO A 71 -3.49 4.78 -6.84
N HIS A 72 -2.93 5.81 -6.21
CA HIS A 72 -3.67 6.93 -5.64
C HIS A 72 -2.99 8.25 -5.95
N HIS A 73 -3.76 9.33 -5.82
CA HIS A 73 -3.20 10.66 -5.99
C HIS A 73 -2.27 10.98 -4.82
N SER A 74 -0.99 11.26 -5.08
CA SER A 74 -0.04 11.60 -4.02
C SER A 74 0.88 12.76 -4.41
N ALA A 75 1.12 13.67 -3.46
CA ALA A 75 2.11 14.75 -3.59
C ALA A 75 3.42 14.43 -2.86
N VAL A 76 3.54 13.21 -2.30
CA VAL A 76 4.70 12.78 -1.51
C VAL A 76 5.24 11.43 -1.98
N ASP A 77 4.36 10.49 -2.34
CA ASP A 77 4.75 9.11 -2.63
C ASP A 77 5.24 8.97 -4.08
N GLY A 78 6.38 8.30 -4.24
CA GLY A 78 6.91 7.86 -5.53
C GLY A 78 6.18 6.63 -6.08
N CYS A 79 6.73 6.05 -7.15
CA CYS A 79 6.27 4.76 -7.65
C CYS A 79 6.73 3.63 -6.72
N TRP A 80 5.80 2.73 -6.41
CA TRP A 80 5.99 1.58 -5.52
C TRP A 80 6.40 0.38 -6.34
N VAL A 81 7.29 -0.47 -5.82
CA VAL A 81 7.68 -1.70 -6.51
C VAL A 81 6.51 -2.69 -6.47
N CYS A 82 6.21 -3.30 -7.61
CA CYS A 82 5.16 -4.30 -7.69
C CYS A 82 5.48 -5.54 -6.83
N SER A 83 4.46 -6.09 -6.20
CA SER A 83 4.50 -7.35 -5.47
C SER A 83 4.84 -8.53 -6.38
N GLN A 84 5.57 -9.51 -5.85
CA GLN A 84 5.90 -10.75 -6.55
C GLN A 84 5.14 -11.93 -5.95
N CYS A 85 4.49 -12.73 -6.79
CA CYS A 85 3.79 -13.93 -6.32
C CYS A 85 4.78 -15.03 -5.95
N GLY A 86 4.71 -15.47 -4.70
CA GLY A 86 5.54 -16.54 -4.15
C GLY A 86 5.21 -17.93 -4.70
N TRP A 87 5.73 -18.95 -4.04
CA TRP A 87 5.60 -20.35 -4.46
C TRP A 87 4.15 -20.83 -4.32
N GLY A 88 3.66 -21.57 -5.32
CA GLY A 88 2.28 -22.07 -5.35
C GLY A 88 1.22 -20.99 -5.65
N LEU A 89 1.64 -19.76 -5.89
CA LEU A 89 0.80 -18.64 -6.30
C LEU A 89 1.19 -18.16 -7.71
N PHE A 90 0.20 -17.74 -8.49
CA PHE A 90 0.40 -17.15 -9.80
C PHE A 90 -0.14 -15.73 -9.86
N LYS A 91 0.34 -14.95 -10.82
CA LYS A 91 -0.17 -13.60 -11.09
C LYS A 91 -1.55 -13.70 -11.73
N SER A 92 -2.60 -13.46 -10.95
CA SER A 92 -3.97 -13.41 -11.46
C SER A 92 -4.26 -12.10 -12.18
N HIS A 93 -3.72 -11.00 -11.66
CA HIS A 93 -3.66 -9.72 -12.37
C HIS A 93 -2.21 -9.24 -12.45
N PRO A 94 -1.72 -8.90 -13.65
CA PRO A 94 -0.37 -8.36 -13.81
C PRO A 94 -0.30 -6.96 -13.19
N CYS A 95 0.92 -6.53 -12.83
CA CYS A 95 1.15 -5.15 -12.42
C CYS A 95 0.88 -4.19 -13.58
N THR A 96 0.26 -3.05 -13.28
CA THR A 96 0.13 -1.90 -14.18
C THR A 96 0.67 -0.65 -13.48
N PRO A 97 0.94 0.44 -14.19
CA PRO A 97 1.37 1.69 -13.55
C PRO A 97 0.41 2.18 -12.45
N GLU A 98 -0.87 1.81 -12.51
CA GLU A 98 -1.90 2.23 -11.55
C GLU A 98 -2.24 1.15 -10.49
N ALA A 99 -1.78 -0.09 -10.66
CA ALA A 99 -2.23 -1.19 -9.80
C ALA A 99 -1.15 -2.24 -9.56
N ASP A 100 -1.09 -2.72 -8.31
CA ASP A 100 -0.17 -3.78 -7.94
C ASP A 100 -0.54 -5.13 -8.58
N THR A 101 0.43 -6.02 -8.62
CA THR A 101 0.24 -7.43 -8.94
C THR A 101 -0.69 -8.08 -7.93
N THR A 102 -1.75 -8.72 -8.44
CA THR A 102 -2.61 -9.58 -7.61
C THR A 102 -2.18 -11.03 -7.76
N CYS A 103 -2.04 -11.73 -6.63
CA CYS A 103 -1.68 -13.13 -6.58
C CYS A 103 -2.88 -14.00 -6.19
N ASP A 104 -3.03 -15.14 -6.85
CA ASP A 104 -4.05 -16.15 -6.51
C ASP A 104 -3.41 -17.55 -6.45
N SER A 105 -4.11 -18.49 -5.81
CA SER A 105 -3.63 -19.84 -5.59
C SER A 105 -3.96 -20.77 -6.76
N CYS A 106 -3.05 -21.69 -7.07
CA CYS A 106 -3.30 -22.72 -8.09
C CYS A 106 -4.44 -23.70 -7.71
N LEU A 107 -4.97 -23.65 -6.49
CA LEU A 107 -6.03 -24.52 -5.99
C LEU A 107 -7.43 -23.91 -6.20
N THR A 108 -7.53 -22.58 -6.16
CA THR A 108 -8.77 -21.80 -6.31
C THR A 108 -9.06 -21.40 -7.76
N ALA A 109 -8.04 -21.50 -8.61
CA ALA A 109 -8.13 -21.28 -10.06
C ALA A 109 -9.23 -22.15 -10.70
N ARG A 110 -10.34 -21.52 -11.07
CA ARG A 110 -11.37 -22.15 -11.93
C ARG A 110 -10.83 -22.28 -13.35
N PRO A 111 -11.30 -23.28 -14.14
CA PRO A 111 -10.81 -23.50 -15.50
C PRO A 111 -11.11 -22.27 -16.36
N ARG A 112 -10.10 -21.43 -16.51
CA ARG A 112 -10.06 -20.26 -17.39
C ARG A 112 -8.61 -20.11 -17.86
N PRO A 113 -8.39 -19.49 -19.03
CA PRO A 113 -7.05 -19.11 -19.44
C PRO A 113 -6.57 -18.01 -18.49
N LEU A 114 -5.71 -18.38 -17.54
CA LEU A 114 -5.19 -17.52 -16.46
C LEU A 114 -3.84 -16.88 -16.81
N GLY A 115 -3.40 -17.02 -18.07
CA GLY A 115 -2.18 -16.43 -18.61
C GLY A 115 -0.93 -17.28 -18.42
N GLU A 116 0.16 -16.84 -19.04
CA GLU A 116 1.44 -17.59 -19.09
C GLU A 116 2.05 -17.86 -17.70
N ASP A 117 1.89 -16.94 -16.74
CA ASP A 117 2.40 -17.13 -15.38
C ASP A 117 1.64 -18.24 -14.64
N PHE A 118 0.34 -18.39 -14.90
CA PHE A 118 -0.45 -19.52 -14.40
C PHE A 118 0.04 -20.83 -15.01
N ASP A 119 0.20 -20.88 -16.33
CA ASP A 119 0.66 -22.09 -17.00
C ASP A 119 2.00 -22.54 -16.42
N ARG A 120 2.96 -21.61 -16.31
CA ARG A 120 4.30 -21.80 -15.75
C ARG A 120 4.34 -22.27 -14.30
N LYS A 121 3.50 -21.69 -13.44
CA LYS A 121 3.56 -21.97 -11.99
C LYS A 121 2.59 -23.05 -11.52
N CYS A 122 1.49 -23.28 -12.25
CA CYS A 122 0.40 -24.15 -11.81
C CYS A 122 0.21 -25.42 -12.67
N LEU A 123 0.45 -25.38 -13.99
CA LEU A 123 0.21 -26.53 -14.87
C LEU A 123 1.40 -27.49 -14.96
N PHE A 124 2.63 -27.01 -14.78
CA PHE A 124 3.84 -27.88 -14.81
C PHE A 124 3.91 -28.92 -13.67
N GLY A 125 2.95 -28.91 -12.73
CA GLY A 125 2.79 -29.93 -11.68
C GLY A 125 1.52 -30.77 -11.77
N ARG A 126 0.60 -30.50 -12.72
CA ARG A 126 -0.62 -31.31 -12.90
C ARG A 126 -0.52 -32.05 -14.22
N ARG A 127 -0.33 -33.38 -14.17
CA ARG A 127 -0.64 -34.23 -15.34
C ARG A 127 -2.08 -33.90 -15.76
N PRO A 128 -2.36 -33.60 -17.04
CA PRO A 128 -3.73 -33.42 -17.51
C PRO A 128 -4.56 -34.65 -17.10
N PRO A 129 -5.78 -34.48 -16.56
CA PRO A 129 -6.62 -35.61 -16.14
C PRO A 129 -6.87 -36.62 -17.28
N ASP A 130 -6.83 -36.14 -18.51
CA ASP A 130 -7.12 -36.92 -19.72
C ASP A 130 -5.87 -37.56 -20.35
N LEU A 131 -4.68 -37.34 -19.78
CA LEU A 131 -3.47 -37.94 -20.33
C LEU A 131 -3.36 -39.40 -19.85
N PRO A 132 -3.29 -40.38 -20.77
CA PRO A 132 -3.09 -41.77 -20.40
C PRO A 132 -1.78 -41.91 -19.59
N PRO A 133 -1.73 -42.85 -18.63
CA PRO A 133 -0.49 -43.12 -17.91
C PRO A 133 0.62 -43.45 -18.91
N PRO A 134 1.86 -42.96 -18.68
CA PRO A 134 2.99 -43.27 -19.54
C PRO A 134 3.15 -44.79 -19.59
N PRO A 135 3.53 -45.35 -20.75
CA PRO A 135 3.80 -46.78 -20.86
C PRO A 135 4.87 -47.15 -19.82
N PRO A 136 4.77 -48.34 -19.18
CA PRO A 136 5.80 -48.81 -18.27
C PRO A 136 7.13 -48.84 -19.02
N LEU A 137 8.10 -48.06 -18.54
CA LEU A 137 9.44 -48.07 -19.09
C LEU A 137 10.01 -49.49 -18.95
N PRO A 138 10.61 -50.06 -20.00
CA PRO A 138 11.29 -51.34 -19.89
C PRO A 138 12.57 -51.13 -19.07
N GLY A 139 12.49 -51.38 -17.77
CA GLY A 139 13.60 -51.28 -16.85
C GLY A 139 13.16 -50.75 -15.49
N GLY A 140 13.10 -51.64 -14.50
CA GLY A 140 13.01 -51.27 -13.10
C GLY A 140 14.29 -50.57 -12.66
N GLY A 141 14.41 -49.29 -12.98
CA GLY A 141 15.39 -48.37 -12.40
C GLY A 141 14.65 -47.40 -11.49
N GLN A 142 15.07 -47.34 -10.22
CA GLN A 142 14.51 -46.44 -9.23
C GLN A 142 14.43 -45.01 -9.77
N ALA A 143 13.26 -44.38 -9.68
CA ALA A 143 13.14 -42.94 -9.88
C ALA A 143 13.92 -42.26 -8.75
N VAL A 144 15.20 -41.94 -9.01
CA VAL A 144 15.98 -41.10 -8.12
C VAL A 144 15.34 -39.72 -8.21
N ALA A 145 14.60 -39.36 -7.16
CA ALA A 145 14.22 -37.97 -6.96
C ALA A 145 15.52 -37.15 -6.97
N HIS A 146 15.69 -36.28 -7.96
CA HIS A 146 16.73 -35.27 -7.93
C HIS A 146 16.37 -34.30 -6.79
N ARG A 147 16.76 -34.67 -5.58
CA ARG A 147 16.85 -33.75 -4.45
C ARG A 147 17.97 -32.79 -4.84
N ARG A 148 17.60 -31.58 -5.26
CA ARG A 148 18.57 -30.51 -5.48
C ARG A 148 19.20 -30.23 -4.12
N ALA A 149 20.45 -30.67 -3.94
CA ALA A 149 21.26 -30.32 -2.79
C ALA A 149 21.44 -28.80 -2.82
N ILE A 150 20.93 -28.13 -1.79
CA ILE A 150 21.45 -26.83 -1.36
C ILE A 150 22.82 -27.15 -0.76
N ASN A 151 23.88 -26.90 -1.53
CA ASN A 151 25.24 -26.87 -0.99
C ASN A 151 25.37 -25.57 -0.18
N ASP A 152 24.96 -25.62 1.08
CA ASP A 152 25.48 -24.71 2.10
C ASP A 152 26.77 -25.36 2.65
N THR A 153 27.86 -25.18 1.92
CA THR A 153 29.21 -25.32 2.49
C THR A 153 29.66 -23.96 2.99
N SER A 154 29.36 -23.68 4.25
CA SER A 154 30.31 -23.04 5.15
C SER A 154 30.27 -23.80 6.47
N ALA A 155 31.22 -24.73 6.60
CA ALA A 155 31.80 -25.08 7.88
C ALA A 155 32.42 -23.79 8.48
N ASP A 156 32.55 -23.58 9.79
CA ASP A 156 33.09 -24.49 10.79
C ASP A 156 32.61 -24.17 12.22
N ASN A 157 32.72 -25.21 13.04
CA ASN A 157 32.99 -25.25 14.48
C ASN A 157 31.83 -25.55 15.45
N GLU A 158 31.87 -26.81 15.90
CA GLU A 158 31.47 -27.26 17.23
C GLU A 158 32.01 -26.30 18.32
N ASP A 159 31.15 -25.89 19.24
CA ASP A 159 31.48 -26.13 20.65
C ASP A 159 30.23 -26.45 21.48
N ARG A 160 30.46 -27.37 22.39
CA ARG A 160 29.54 -28.05 23.28
C ARG A 160 29.42 -27.22 24.56
N GLY A 161 28.25 -26.63 24.82
CA GLY A 161 28.03 -25.86 26.05
C GLY A 161 26.60 -25.95 26.55
N ALA A 162 26.38 -26.83 27.53
CA ALA A 162 25.13 -26.98 28.26
C ALA A 162 24.75 -25.70 29.01
N GLY A 163 23.45 -25.44 29.18
CA GLY A 163 22.98 -24.40 30.10
C GLY A 163 21.50 -24.10 29.95
N LYS A 164 20.66 -24.79 30.72
CA LYS A 164 19.37 -24.27 31.19
C LYS A 164 19.57 -22.86 31.74
N ASN A 165 18.56 -21.99 31.64
CA ASN A 165 17.98 -21.24 32.76
C ASN A 165 16.83 -20.36 32.25
N ASP A 166 15.63 -20.81 32.59
CA ASP A 166 14.53 -20.08 33.21
C ASP A 166 14.46 -18.54 33.03
N MET A 167 13.33 -18.18 32.43
CA MET A 167 12.54 -16.98 32.64
C MET A 167 12.58 -16.46 34.09
N LEU A 168 12.92 -15.18 34.31
CA LEU A 168 12.25 -14.29 35.26
C LEU A 168 12.72 -12.82 35.11
N THR A 169 11.76 -11.97 34.72
CA THR A 169 11.40 -10.65 35.25
C THR A 169 12.44 -9.61 35.74
N ASP A 170 12.15 -8.38 35.29
CA ASP A 170 12.13 -7.11 36.05
C ASP A 170 13.39 -6.24 36.18
N LYS A 171 13.20 -5.00 35.70
CA LYS A 171 13.54 -3.70 36.32
C LYS A 171 14.93 -3.06 36.13
N GLU A 172 14.81 -1.79 35.71
CA GLU A 172 15.55 -0.59 36.15
C GLU A 172 17.01 -0.38 35.69
N GLY A 173 17.33 0.89 35.38
CA GLY A 173 18.69 1.43 35.32
C GLY A 173 19.28 1.50 33.90
N SER A 174 19.25 2.62 33.18
CA SER A 174 19.98 3.88 33.39
C SER A 174 21.47 3.82 33.04
N TYR A 175 21.85 4.81 32.21
CA TYR A 175 23.15 5.50 32.08
C TYR A 175 24.22 5.02 31.08
N TYR A 176 24.55 5.96 30.17
CA TYR A 176 25.83 6.34 29.52
C TYR A 176 26.79 5.21 29.08
N GLY A 177 27.31 5.18 27.85
CA GLY A 177 27.83 6.27 27.05
C GLY A 177 29.34 6.18 27.02
N ILE A 178 29.93 5.83 25.86
CA ILE A 178 31.19 6.34 25.29
C ILE A 178 31.08 6.15 23.77
#